data_AF-A0A534J433-F1
#
_entry.id   AF-A0A534J433-F1
#
_cell.length_a   1.000
_cell.length_b   1.000
_cell.length_c   1.000
_cell.angle_alpha   90.00
_cell.angle_beta   90.00
_cell.angle_gamma   90.00
#
_symmetry.space_group_name_H-M   'P 1'
#
loop_
_entity.id
_entity.type
_entity.pdbx_description
1 polymer ?
#
loop_
_entity_poly.entity_id
_entity_poly.type
_entity_poly.pdbx_seq_one_letter_code
_entity_poly.pdbx_strand_id
1 'polypeptide(L)' 'RKINLSQVFAGQAVGVREVTDHIWLISFMHYDLGFFDDQCTRVECAPNPFSAKVSAMSPV' A
#
# COMPACT_ATOMS: atom_id res chain seq x y z
N ARG A 1 10.22 13.73 8.67
CA ARG A 1 10.03 12.99 7.40
C ARG A 1 8.60 13.17 6.93
N LYS A 2 8.38 13.37 5.63
CA LYS A 2 7.04 13.61 5.06
C LYS A 2 6.74 12.52 4.04
N ILE A 3 5.71 11.74 4.28
CA ILE A 3 5.21 10.74 3.34
C ILE A 3 3.94 11.31 2.71
N ASN A 4 3.94 11.48 1.40
CA ASN A 4 2.78 11.98 0.67
C ASN A 4 1.96 10.79 0.19
N LEU A 5 0.66 10.79 0.52
CA LEU A 5 -0.30 9.78 0.09
C LEU A 5 -1.37 10.42 -0.79
N SER A 6 -2.00 9.61 -1.65
CA SER A 6 -3.09 10.09 -2.50
C SER A 6 -4.32 10.51 -1.66
N GLN A 7 -5.04 11.53 -2.14
CA GLN A 7 -6.23 12.06 -1.49
C GLN A 7 -7.36 11.01 -1.35
N VAL A 8 -7.33 9.93 -2.14
CA VAL A 8 -8.30 8.82 -2.05
C VAL A 8 -8.31 8.15 -0.67
N PHE A 9 -7.24 8.30 0.11
CA PHE A 9 -7.15 7.78 1.48
C PHE A 9 -7.53 8.81 2.56
N ALA A 10 -8.02 9.99 2.18
CA ALA A 10 -8.42 11.01 3.13
C ALA A 10 -9.58 10.52 4.03
N GLY A 11 -9.46 10.74 5.34
CA GLY A 11 -10.44 10.28 6.32
C GLY A 11 -10.44 8.78 6.59
N GLN A 12 -9.48 8.04 6.03
CA GLN A 12 -9.31 6.61 6.26
C GLN A 12 -8.10 6.34 7.17
N ALA A 13 -8.15 5.25 7.95
CA ALA A 13 -7.02 4.81 8.75
C ALA A 13 -5.98 4.11 7.86
N VAL A 14 -4.84 4.77 7.64
CA VAL A 14 -3.69 4.21 6.90
C VAL A 14 -2.58 3.89 7.88
N GLY A 15 -2.07 2.66 7.82
CA GLY A 15 -0.90 2.22 8.57
C GLY A 15 0.37 2.72 7.91
N VAL A 16 1.23 3.36 8.70
CA VAL A 16 2.56 3.79 8.28
C VAL A 16 3.54 3.28 9.32
N ARG A 17 4.46 2.38 8.92
CA ARG A 17 5.42 1.76 9.83
C ARG A 17 6.80 1.70 9.20
N GLU A 18 7.82 2.11 9.95
CA GLU A 18 9.21 1.87 9.55
C GLU A 18 9.55 0.38 9.75
N VAL A 19 9.91 -0.29 8.66
CA VAL A 19 10.24 -1.74 8.66
C VAL A 19 11.75 -1.97 8.64
N THR A 20 12.51 -1.02 8.12
CA THR A 20 13.97 -1.02 8.04
C THR A 20 14.42 0.43 8.01
N ASP A 21 15.69 0.71 8.31
CA ASP A 21 16.24 2.07 8.27
C ASP A 21 15.83 2.77 6.97
N HIS A 22 15.02 3.82 7.11
CA HIS A 22 14.58 4.66 6.00
C HIS A 22 13.59 4.02 5.01
N ILE A 23 13.13 2.80 5.28
CA ILE A 23 12.10 2.10 4.51
C ILE A 23 10.80 2.00 5.32
N TRP A 24 9.72 2.50 4.72
CA TRP A 24 8.42 2.63 5.35
C TRP A 24 7.39 1.77 4.63
N LEU A 25 6.76 0.85 5.34
CA LEU A 25 5.60 0.12 4.84
C LEU A 25 4.34 0.97 5.01
N ILE A 26 3.60 1.14 3.92
CA ILE A 26 2.27 1.72 3.91
C ILE A 26 1.25 0.58 3.78
N SER A 27 0.35 0.48 4.74
CA SER A 27 -0.73 -0.51 4.74
C SER A 27 -2.09 0.17 4.87
N PHE A 28 -3.10 -0.42 4.25
CA PHE A 28 -4.47 0.03 4.32
C PHE A 28 -5.40 -1.17 4.54
N MET A 29 -6.22 -1.11 5.60
CA MET A 29 -7.03 -2.24 6.05
C MET A 29 -6.17 -3.49 6.37
N HIS A 30 -6.33 -4.55 5.58
CA HIS A 30 -5.58 -5.81 5.68
C HIS A 30 -4.54 -5.98 4.57
N TYR A 31 -4.27 -4.90 3.84
CA TYR A 31 -3.45 -4.95 2.65
C TYR A 31 -2.25 -4.02 2.76
N ASP A 32 -1.12 -4.53 2.30
CA ASP A 32 0.09 -3.74 2.11
C ASP A 32 -0.03 -3.03 0.75
N LEU A 33 0.12 -1.70 0.75
CA LEU A 33 0.11 -0.90 -0.46
C LEU A 33 1.50 -0.86 -1.09
N GLY A 34 2.53 -0.82 -0.25
CA GLY A 34 3.92 -0.80 -0.72
C GLY A 34 4.90 -0.22 0.28
N PHE A 35 6.15 -0.14 -0.16
CA PHE A 35 7.27 0.37 0.59
C PHE A 35 7.71 1.73 0.03
N PHE A 36 8.01 2.67 0.92
CA PHE A 36 8.58 3.96 0.60
C PHE A 36 10.00 4.04 1.17
N ASP A 37 10.97 4.23 0.28
CA ASP A 37 12.36 4.52 0.65
C ASP A 37 12.57 6.04 0.65
N ASP A 38 12.84 6.60 1.82
CA ASP A 38 13.10 8.03 2.05
C ASP A 38 14.46 8.48 1.50
N GLN A 39 15.44 7.58 1.36
CA GLN A 39 16.75 7.93 0.80
C GLN A 39 16.73 7.97 -0.71
N CYS A 40 16.11 6.97 -1.35
CA CYS A 40 16.05 6.90 -2.81
C CYS A 40 14.82 7.62 -3.40
N THR A 41 13.93 8.18 -2.57
CA THR A 41 12.61 8.72 -3.00
C THR A 41 11.86 7.73 -3.89
N ARG A 42 11.95 6.44 -3.54
CA ARG A 42 11.46 5.34 -4.37
C ARG A 42 10.28 4.67 -3.69
N VAL A 43 9.25 4.38 -4.49
CA VAL A 43 8.06 3.64 -4.04
C VAL A 43 8.08 2.28 -4.71
N GLU A 44 8.07 1.21 -3.92
CA GLU A 44 7.83 -0.14 -4.41
C GLU A 44 6.41 -0.56 -4.08
N CYS A 45 5.63 -0.91 -5.09
CA CYS A 45 4.27 -1.40 -4.90
C CYS A 45 4.31 -2.84 -4.37
N ALA A 46 3.54 -3.10 -3.33
CA ALA A 46 3.26 -4.48 -2.92
C ALA A 46 2.38 -5.17 -3.99
N PRO A 47 2.33 -6.52 -4.00
CA PRO A 47 1.46 -7.26 -4.91
C PRO A 47 0.02 -6.75 -4.80
N ASN A 48 -0.61 -6.40 -5.95
CA ASN A 48 -1.91 -5.74 -5.94
C ASN A 48 -2.96 -6.61 -5.19
N PRO A 49 -3.44 -6.15 -4.03
CA PRO A 49 -4.42 -6.89 -3.24
C PRO A 49 -5.81 -6.94 -3.89
N PHE A 50 -6.08 -5.99 -4.78
CA PHE A 50 -7.30 -5.87 -5.60
C PHE A 50 -7.10 -6.44 -7.00
N SER A 51 -6.00 -7.16 -7.24
CA SER A 51 -5.87 -7.92 -8.49
C SER A 51 -7.10 -8.83 -8.61
N ALA A 52 -7.70 -8.86 -9.81
CA ALA A 52 -8.88 -9.66 -10.04
C ALA A 52 -8.52 -11.13 -9.79
N LYS A 53 -8.84 -11.64 -8.59
CA LYS A 53 -9.09 -13.06 -8.42
C LYS A 53 -10.36 -13.32 -9.22
N VAL A 54 -10.20 -13.64 -10.50
CA VAL A 54 -11.28 -14.16 -11.32
C VAL A 54 -11.70 -15.48 -10.66
N SER A 55 -12.63 -15.40 -9.72
CA SER A 55 -13.48 -16.54 -9.44
C SER A 55 -14.36 -16.66 -10.67
N ALA A 56 -14.26 -17.78 -11.38
CA ALA A 56 -15.14 -18.07 -12.50
C ALA A 56 -16.56 -17.76 -12.03
N MET A 57 -17.21 -16.77 -12.67
CA MET A 57 -18.61 -16.47 -12.39
C MET A 57 -19.37 -17.79 -12.46
N SER A 58 -19.99 -18.17 -11.35
CA SER A 58 -20.86 -19.34 -11.32
C SER A 58 -21.95 -19.09 -12.38
N PRO A 59 -22.14 -20.00 -13.35
CA PRO A 59 -23.14 -19.80 -14.38
C PRO A 59 -24.53 -19.73 -13.73
N VAL A 60 -25.33 -18.76 -14.16
CA VAL A 60 -26.75 -18.68 -13.81
C VAL A 60 -27.55 -19.74 -14.55
#